data_AF-A0A844MU14-F1
#
_entry.id   AF-A0A844MU14-F1
#
_cell.length_a   1.000
_cell.length_b   1.000
_cell.length_c   1.000
_cell.angle_alpha   90.00
_cell.angle_beta   90.00
_cell.angle_gamma   90.00
#
_symmetry.space_group_name_H-M   'P 1'
#
loop_
_entity.id
_entity.type
_entity.pdbx_description
1 polymer ?
#
loop_
_entity_poly.entity_id
_entity_poly.type
_entity_poly.pdbx_seq_one_letter_code
_entity_poly.pdbx_strand_id
1 'polypeptide(L)'
;MKLNFLKPKRVFWVGLFSSAMFLFPLSSLALTVQEVPNPRQEYGGWVTDMAGILSNETETQINQMISQLEAKNGTEMAVVTVSETVPAASPKKFAIELFNYWGIGKKGQDNGVLFLISVGDRRVEIETGYGVEAILPDAKVGNIIKAQIISRFKKGDFEGGTLAGTKALVVILESEGTSSVNKVITPTQETSSNAQATSNSLVSWAVLVIGGISIVLIGGTVYLARPRKISIKPEGHTRISQGNYIFLCADCQQLMEKVDETTLASHLSNSEKTGQNLGSVRFEGWKCPNCSQKLTNSGYHIVAQESHSSRFRKCPHCQELTVRRTEKTITPATEYTSGCQLITDECLCCSYHHEQEKVIPRLPPSFSSSWGSDSSSSGGGGGSSFGGGSSGGGGAGGDW
;
A
#
# COMPACT_ATOMS: atom_id res chain seq x y z
N MET A 1 27.19 -68.66 41.08
CA MET A 1 26.78 -67.65 42.09
C MET A 1 26.59 -66.33 41.37
N LYS A 2 25.49 -65.63 41.63
CA LYS A 2 24.83 -64.64 40.77
C LYS A 2 25.66 -63.36 40.55
N LEU A 3 25.80 -62.92 39.28
CA LEU A 3 26.16 -61.54 38.94
C LEU A 3 24.90 -60.67 38.98
N ASN A 4 24.93 -59.61 39.80
CA ASN A 4 23.86 -58.63 39.90
C ASN A 4 24.01 -57.56 38.80
N PHE A 5 23.07 -57.54 37.86
CA PHE A 5 22.89 -56.45 36.91
C PHE A 5 22.23 -55.25 37.59
N LEU A 6 22.91 -54.11 37.57
CA LEU A 6 22.41 -52.80 38.01
C LEU A 6 21.31 -52.31 37.06
N LYS A 7 20.19 -51.87 37.66
CA LYS A 7 19.00 -51.30 37.00
C LYS A 7 19.35 -50.03 36.19
N PRO A 8 18.83 -49.85 34.97
CA PRO A 8 19.01 -48.61 34.23
C PRO A 8 18.12 -47.49 34.83
N LYS A 9 18.74 -46.33 35.06
CA LYS A 9 18.14 -45.14 35.66
C LYS A 9 17.14 -44.47 34.70
N ARG A 10 16.05 -43.93 35.26
CA ARG A 10 14.99 -43.10 34.65
C ARG A 10 15.44 -41.85 33.87
N VAL A 11 16.75 -41.65 33.66
CA VAL A 11 17.32 -40.44 33.05
C VAL A 11 17.27 -40.47 31.52
N PHE A 12 17.11 -41.65 30.91
CA PHE A 12 17.10 -41.77 29.44
C PHE A 12 15.80 -41.33 28.77
N TRP A 13 14.68 -41.26 29.50
CA TRP A 13 13.38 -40.88 28.94
C TRP A 13 13.08 -39.38 28.98
N VAL A 14 13.82 -38.59 29.76
CA VAL A 14 13.62 -37.13 29.85
C VAL A 14 14.35 -36.38 28.73
N GLY A 15 15.46 -36.94 28.21
CA GLY A 15 16.21 -36.34 27.09
C GLY A 15 15.47 -36.42 25.74
N LEU A 16 14.72 -37.51 25.50
CA LEU A 16 14.01 -37.71 24.23
C LEU A 16 12.77 -36.81 24.09
N PHE A 17 12.12 -36.46 25.21
CA PHE A 17 10.97 -35.55 25.23
C PHE A 17 11.36 -34.07 25.15
N SER A 18 12.54 -33.69 25.65
CA SER A 18 13.03 -32.29 25.59
C SER A 18 13.50 -31.88 24.20
N SER A 19 13.92 -32.82 23.35
CA SER A 19 14.38 -32.53 21.99
C SER A 19 13.25 -32.46 20.96
N ALA A 20 12.07 -33.03 21.25
CA ALA A 20 10.92 -32.99 20.35
C ALA A 20 10.09 -31.70 20.48
N MET A 21 10.24 -30.95 21.58
CA MET A 21 9.49 -29.71 21.85
C MET A 21 10.12 -28.45 21.21
N PHE A 22 11.31 -28.57 20.61
CA PHE A 22 12.01 -27.49 19.90
C PHE A 22 11.97 -27.61 18.37
N LEU A 23 11.25 -28.61 17.83
CA LEU A 23 11.07 -28.84 16.39
C LEU A 23 9.61 -28.70 15.96
N PHE A 24 8.79 -27.95 16.69
CA PHE A 24 7.58 -27.38 16.07
C PHE A 24 8.03 -26.21 15.21
N PRO A 25 7.91 -26.28 13.87
CA PRO A 25 8.10 -25.09 13.06
C PRO A 25 7.04 -24.11 13.56
N LEU A 26 7.47 -22.92 14.01
CA LEU A 26 6.59 -21.77 14.06
C LEU A 26 6.15 -21.55 12.62
N SER A 27 5.02 -22.16 12.24
CA SER A 27 4.27 -21.74 11.06
C SER A 27 4.03 -20.26 11.27
N SER A 28 4.74 -19.43 10.51
CA SER A 28 4.45 -18.01 10.39
C SER A 28 2.97 -17.92 10.06
N LEU A 29 2.14 -17.50 11.03
CA LEU A 29 0.72 -17.28 10.82
C LEU A 29 0.65 -16.12 9.85
N ALA A 30 0.39 -16.46 8.60
CA ALA A 30 0.20 -15.54 7.50
C ALA A 30 -1.13 -14.81 7.72
N LEU A 31 -1.10 -13.48 7.95
CA LEU A 31 -2.33 -12.72 8.15
C LEU A 31 -3.07 -12.62 6.82
N THR A 32 -4.23 -13.27 6.72
CA THR A 32 -5.10 -13.19 5.55
C THR A 32 -6.21 -12.16 5.76
N VAL A 33 -6.79 -11.63 4.67
CA VAL A 33 -7.89 -10.65 4.77
C VAL A 33 -9.12 -11.19 5.50
N GLN A 34 -9.29 -12.52 5.54
CA GLN A 34 -10.36 -13.22 6.26
C GLN A 34 -10.15 -13.21 7.77
N GLU A 35 -8.92 -13.05 8.24
CA GLU A 35 -8.57 -13.04 9.67
C GLU A 35 -8.66 -11.65 10.28
N VAL A 36 -8.77 -10.60 9.46
CA VAL A 36 -9.05 -9.25 9.95
C VAL A 36 -10.54 -9.15 10.28
N PRO A 37 -10.92 -8.97 11.55
CA PRO A 37 -12.31 -8.93 11.96
C PRO A 37 -13.00 -7.69 11.39
N ASN A 38 -14.17 -7.91 10.78
CA ASN A 38 -14.97 -6.85 10.20
C ASN A 38 -15.74 -6.13 11.32
N PRO A 39 -15.43 -4.86 11.63
CA PRO A 39 -15.95 -4.21 12.83
C PRO A 39 -17.46 -3.95 12.72
N ARG A 40 -18.01 -3.83 11.50
CA ARG A 40 -19.46 -3.66 11.29
C ARG A 40 -20.23 -4.95 11.57
N GLN A 41 -19.66 -6.09 11.22
CA GLN A 41 -20.31 -7.40 11.44
C GLN A 41 -20.15 -7.88 12.89
N GLU A 42 -18.99 -7.65 13.50
CA GLU A 42 -18.68 -8.14 14.84
C GLU A 42 -19.36 -7.31 15.95
N TYR A 43 -19.32 -5.97 15.85
CA TYR A 43 -19.80 -5.07 16.91
C TYR A 43 -20.39 -3.75 16.42
N GLY A 44 -20.69 -3.62 15.12
CA GLY A 44 -21.32 -2.42 14.55
C GLY A 44 -20.42 -1.18 14.48
N GLY A 45 -19.10 -1.32 14.68
CA GLY A 45 -18.12 -0.24 14.61
C GLY A 45 -17.47 -0.08 13.23
N TRP A 46 -16.44 0.77 13.17
CA TRP A 46 -15.67 1.14 11.98
C TRP A 46 -14.16 0.95 12.14
N VAL A 47 -13.72 0.64 13.36
CA VAL A 47 -12.30 0.51 13.71
C VAL A 47 -11.98 -0.92 14.07
N THR A 48 -10.89 -1.44 13.50
CA THR A 48 -10.25 -2.69 13.89
C THR A 48 -8.79 -2.41 14.24
N ASP A 49 -8.40 -2.47 15.51
CA ASP A 49 -7.01 -2.25 15.97
C ASP A 49 -6.32 -3.59 16.31
N MET A 50 -5.80 -4.30 15.30
CA MET A 50 -5.03 -5.54 15.55
C MET A 50 -3.58 -5.27 15.95
N ALA A 51 -3.08 -4.06 15.72
CA ALA A 51 -1.71 -3.69 16.09
C ALA A 51 -1.61 -3.19 17.55
N GLY A 52 -2.74 -2.91 18.22
CA GLY A 52 -2.76 -2.40 19.59
C GLY A 52 -2.13 -1.02 19.70
N ILE A 53 -2.32 -0.17 18.69
CA ILE A 53 -1.75 1.17 18.60
C ILE A 53 -2.76 2.28 18.93
N LEU A 54 -4.03 1.93 19.17
CA LEU A 54 -5.10 2.86 19.51
C LEU A 54 -5.62 2.59 20.93
N SER A 55 -5.82 3.66 21.70
CA SER A 55 -6.57 3.58 22.95
C SER A 55 -8.08 3.47 22.66
N ASN A 56 -8.83 2.93 23.62
CA ASN A 56 -10.29 2.84 23.56
C ASN A 56 -10.94 4.22 23.34
N GLU A 57 -10.35 5.27 23.91
CA GLU A 57 -10.80 6.65 23.74
C GLU A 57 -10.64 7.09 22.28
N THR A 58 -9.49 6.83 21.68
CA THR A 58 -9.21 7.14 20.27
C THR A 58 -10.13 6.35 19.33
N GLU A 59 -10.31 5.05 19.57
CA GLU A 59 -11.25 4.23 18.78
C GLU A 59 -12.67 4.76 18.87
N THR A 60 -13.12 5.15 20.08
CA THR A 60 -14.45 5.72 20.29
C THR A 60 -14.64 7.01 19.49
N GLN A 61 -13.64 7.90 19.49
CA GLN A 61 -13.69 9.15 18.72
C GLN A 61 -13.74 8.89 17.21
N ILE A 62 -12.93 7.96 16.70
CA ILE A 62 -12.93 7.59 15.28
C ILE A 62 -14.29 6.99 14.89
N ASN A 63 -14.80 6.04 15.68
CA ASN A 63 -16.11 5.43 15.45
C ASN A 63 -17.24 6.47 15.42
N GLN A 64 -17.21 7.45 16.32
CA GLN A 64 -18.19 8.53 16.37
C GLN A 64 -18.13 9.43 15.13
N MET A 65 -16.93 9.87 14.73
CA MET A 65 -16.76 10.71 13.53
C MET A 65 -17.25 9.99 12.27
N ILE A 66 -16.89 8.71 12.11
CA ILE A 66 -17.29 7.94 10.93
C ILE A 66 -18.80 7.66 10.94
N SER A 67 -19.39 7.36 12.09
CA SER A 67 -20.84 7.17 12.19
C SER A 67 -21.62 8.46 11.86
N GLN A 68 -21.09 9.62 12.25
CA GLN A 68 -21.66 10.92 11.87
C GLN A 68 -21.53 11.18 10.37
N LEU A 69 -20.39 10.85 9.76
CA LEU A 69 -20.21 10.91 8.31
C LEU A 69 -21.22 10.02 7.57
N GLU A 70 -21.36 8.74 7.97
CA GLU A 70 -22.33 7.81 7.38
C GLU A 70 -23.75 8.36 7.53
N ALA A 71 -24.13 8.85 8.71
CA ALA A 71 -25.46 9.41 8.94
C ALA A 71 -25.72 10.67 8.09
N LYS A 72 -24.68 11.45 7.79
CA LYS A 72 -24.79 12.72 7.07
C LYS A 72 -24.93 12.54 5.56
N ASN A 73 -24.13 11.66 4.96
CA ASN A 73 -24.09 11.53 3.49
C ASN A 73 -23.95 10.08 2.99
N GLY A 74 -24.08 9.10 3.88
CA GLY A 74 -24.05 7.68 3.52
C GLY A 74 -22.66 7.10 3.21
N THR A 75 -21.59 7.89 3.30
CA THR A 75 -20.21 7.44 3.07
C THR A 75 -19.79 6.45 4.15
N GLU A 76 -19.23 5.31 3.76
CA GLU A 76 -18.70 4.32 4.70
C GLU A 76 -17.18 4.43 4.76
N MET A 77 -16.62 4.52 5.96
CA MET A 77 -15.17 4.54 6.16
C MET A 77 -14.77 3.48 7.18
N ALA A 78 -13.69 2.75 6.94
CA ALA A 78 -13.11 1.84 7.93
C ALA A 78 -11.68 2.24 8.24
N VAL A 79 -11.29 2.12 9.51
CA VAL A 79 -9.90 2.30 9.97
C VAL A 79 -9.39 0.96 10.47
N VAL A 80 -8.28 0.49 9.91
CA VAL A 80 -7.74 -0.83 10.22
C VAL A 80 -6.26 -0.69 10.55
N THR A 81 -5.85 -1.22 11.70
CA THR A 81 -4.44 -1.36 12.04
C THR A 81 -4.07 -2.84 12.07
N VAL A 82 -2.93 -3.18 11.49
CA VAL A 82 -2.37 -4.54 11.50
C VAL A 82 -0.88 -4.49 11.82
N SER A 83 -0.38 -5.60 12.35
CA SER A 83 1.06 -5.73 12.59
C SER A 83 1.84 -5.81 11.28
N GLU A 84 1.46 -6.67 10.35
CA GLU A 84 2.07 -6.81 9.01
C GLU A 84 1.02 -7.25 8.00
N THR A 85 1.27 -7.03 6.71
CA THR A 85 0.36 -7.44 5.61
C THR A 85 0.85 -8.67 4.85
N VAL A 86 2.02 -9.21 5.20
CA VAL A 86 2.54 -10.47 4.65
C VAL A 86 1.57 -11.61 5.02
N PRO A 87 1.22 -12.50 4.06
CA PRO A 87 1.92 -12.81 2.81
C PRO A 87 1.38 -12.08 1.57
N ALA A 88 0.53 -11.07 1.72
CA ALA A 88 0.09 -10.30 0.56
C ALA A 88 1.28 -9.71 -0.21
N ALA A 89 1.12 -9.55 -1.52
CA ALA A 89 2.21 -9.08 -2.38
C ALA A 89 2.69 -7.65 -2.03
N SER A 90 1.83 -6.85 -1.42
CA SER A 90 2.15 -5.53 -0.86
C SER A 90 1.03 -5.06 0.08
N PRO A 91 1.30 -4.08 0.97
CA PRO A 91 0.25 -3.48 1.80
C PRO A 91 -0.89 -2.87 0.97
N LYS A 92 -0.58 -2.27 -0.19
CA LYS A 92 -1.60 -1.78 -1.14
C LYS A 92 -2.50 -2.92 -1.63
N LYS A 93 -1.90 -4.06 -2.01
CA LYS A 93 -2.69 -5.21 -2.45
C LYS A 93 -3.57 -5.75 -1.33
N PHE A 94 -3.04 -5.84 -0.11
CA PHE A 94 -3.82 -6.21 1.06
C PHE A 94 -4.99 -5.26 1.30
N ALA A 95 -4.76 -3.94 1.22
CA ALA A 95 -5.80 -2.92 1.39
C ALA A 95 -6.92 -3.08 0.34
N ILE A 96 -6.58 -3.25 -0.94
CA ILE A 96 -7.56 -3.49 -2.02
C ILE A 96 -8.35 -4.78 -1.78
N GLU A 97 -7.66 -5.86 -1.42
CA GLU A 97 -8.30 -7.16 -1.14
C GLU A 97 -9.24 -7.07 0.07
N LEU A 98 -8.81 -6.41 1.14
CA LEU A 98 -9.62 -6.19 2.34
C LEU A 98 -10.84 -5.30 2.06
N PHE A 99 -10.64 -4.21 1.33
CA PHE A 99 -11.72 -3.30 0.92
C PHE A 99 -12.82 -4.07 0.18
N ASN A 100 -12.43 -4.86 -0.82
CA ASN A 100 -13.36 -5.62 -1.65
C ASN A 100 -13.97 -6.80 -0.88
N TYR A 101 -13.19 -7.46 -0.02
CA TYR A 101 -13.67 -8.56 0.81
C TYR A 101 -14.75 -8.09 1.79
N TRP A 102 -14.55 -6.92 2.40
CA TRP A 102 -15.56 -6.31 3.27
C TRP A 102 -16.69 -5.67 2.48
N GLY A 103 -16.45 -5.22 1.24
CA GLY A 103 -17.43 -4.51 0.42
C GLY A 103 -17.69 -3.10 0.93
N ILE A 104 -16.64 -2.38 1.31
CA ILE A 104 -16.72 -1.06 1.94
C ILE A 104 -17.36 -0.05 0.98
N GLY A 105 -18.41 0.63 1.43
CA GLY A 105 -19.22 1.55 0.62
C GLY A 105 -20.60 0.99 0.32
N LYS A 106 -21.56 1.87 0.02
CA LYS A 106 -22.92 1.46 -0.36
C LYS A 106 -22.95 0.96 -1.81
N LYS A 107 -23.66 -0.14 -2.04
CA LYS A 107 -23.85 -0.74 -3.37
C LYS A 107 -24.35 0.31 -4.38
N GLY A 108 -23.61 0.43 -5.49
CA GLY A 108 -23.94 1.35 -6.58
C GLY A 108 -23.64 2.82 -6.29
N GLN A 109 -23.21 3.16 -5.07
CA GLN A 109 -22.63 4.46 -4.76
C GLN A 109 -21.11 4.39 -4.69
N ASP A 110 -20.54 3.23 -4.31
CA ASP A 110 -19.08 3.01 -4.19
C ASP A 110 -18.39 4.10 -3.37
N ASN A 111 -19.09 4.60 -2.36
CA ASN A 111 -18.67 5.70 -1.48
C ASN A 111 -17.91 5.18 -0.24
N GLY A 112 -17.06 4.18 -0.46
CA GLY A 112 -16.26 3.55 0.59
C GLY A 112 -14.87 4.16 0.72
N VAL A 113 -14.33 4.20 1.93
CA VAL A 113 -12.92 4.54 2.20
C VAL A 113 -12.34 3.55 3.20
N LEU A 114 -11.20 2.94 2.88
CA LEU A 114 -10.41 2.16 3.83
C LEU A 114 -9.15 2.92 4.18
N PHE A 115 -8.89 3.13 5.47
CA PHE A 115 -7.63 3.66 5.98
C PHE A 115 -6.90 2.54 6.73
N LEU A 116 -5.93 1.93 6.07
CA LEU A 116 -5.09 0.86 6.57
C LEU A 116 -3.75 1.40 7.10
N ILE A 117 -3.36 0.94 8.29
CA ILE A 117 -2.06 1.18 8.91
C ILE A 117 -1.40 -0.17 9.17
N SER A 118 -0.27 -0.43 8.52
CA SER A 118 0.56 -1.61 8.80
C SER A 118 1.84 -1.18 9.51
N VAL A 119 1.96 -1.56 10.79
CA VAL A 119 3.03 -1.06 11.67
C VAL A 119 4.39 -1.63 11.31
N GLY A 120 4.46 -2.94 11.09
CA GLY A 120 5.66 -3.68 10.70
C GLY A 120 6.10 -3.36 9.27
N ASP A 121 5.16 -3.13 8.35
CA ASP A 121 5.48 -2.64 7.00
C ASP A 121 5.85 -1.14 7.00
N ARG A 122 5.61 -0.43 8.10
CA ARG A 122 5.72 1.03 8.22
C ARG A 122 4.99 1.77 7.10
N ARG A 123 3.81 1.27 6.75
CA ARG A 123 3.05 1.69 5.58
C ARG A 123 1.62 2.09 5.93
N VAL A 124 1.20 3.23 5.41
CA VAL A 124 -0.21 3.62 5.34
C VAL A 124 -0.72 3.41 3.93
N GLU A 125 -1.93 2.90 3.81
CA GLU A 125 -2.70 2.89 2.57
C GLU A 125 -4.09 3.45 2.84
N ILE A 126 -4.53 4.38 2.01
CA ILE A 126 -5.92 4.84 1.97
C ILE A 126 -6.47 4.44 0.62
N GLU A 127 -7.42 3.52 0.61
CA GLU A 127 -8.11 3.05 -0.58
C GLU A 127 -9.49 3.68 -0.67
N THR A 128 -9.83 4.18 -1.86
CA THR A 128 -11.10 4.86 -2.11
C THR A 128 -11.94 4.07 -3.11
N GLY A 129 -13.25 3.98 -2.86
CA GLY A 129 -14.21 3.53 -3.85
C GLY A 129 -14.46 4.59 -4.93
N TYR A 130 -14.92 4.15 -6.09
CA TYR A 130 -15.14 5.01 -7.27
C TYR A 130 -16.02 6.24 -6.98
N GLY A 131 -17.02 6.11 -6.11
CA GLY A 131 -17.98 7.18 -5.82
C GLY A 131 -17.39 8.37 -5.10
N VAL A 132 -16.24 8.21 -4.44
CA VAL A 132 -15.58 9.28 -3.68
C VAL A 132 -14.29 9.77 -4.34
N GLU A 133 -13.85 9.19 -5.45
CA GLU A 133 -12.61 9.61 -6.15
C GLU A 133 -12.65 11.07 -6.63
N ALA A 134 -13.81 11.58 -7.03
CA ALA A 134 -13.97 12.99 -7.42
C ALA A 134 -13.77 13.96 -6.24
N ILE A 135 -14.19 13.54 -5.04
CA ILE A 135 -14.12 14.34 -3.81
C ILE A 135 -12.72 14.20 -3.19
N LEU A 136 -12.20 12.97 -3.21
CA LEU A 136 -10.98 12.53 -2.55
C LEU A 136 -10.00 11.87 -3.54
N PRO A 137 -9.50 12.60 -4.57
CA PRO A 137 -8.56 12.06 -5.54
C PRO A 137 -7.20 11.75 -4.90
N ASP A 138 -6.43 10.86 -5.52
CA ASP A 138 -5.12 10.38 -5.06
C ASP A 138 -4.18 11.50 -4.57
N ALA A 139 -4.19 12.64 -5.25
CA ALA A 139 -3.37 13.80 -4.87
C ALA A 139 -3.81 14.41 -3.53
N LYS A 140 -5.12 14.55 -3.27
CA LYS A 140 -5.64 15.02 -1.98
C LYS A 140 -5.33 13.98 -0.89
N VAL A 141 -5.58 12.70 -1.15
CA VAL A 141 -5.29 11.59 -0.22
C VAL A 141 -3.80 11.59 0.15
N GLY A 142 -2.91 11.64 -0.85
CA GLY A 142 -1.47 11.65 -0.64
C GLY A 142 -0.99 12.86 0.18
N ASN A 143 -1.64 14.03 0.04
CA ASN A 143 -1.34 15.20 0.86
C ASN A 143 -1.77 15.02 2.32
N ILE A 144 -2.95 14.43 2.57
CA ILE A 144 -3.41 14.09 3.93
C ILE A 144 -2.43 13.12 4.58
N ILE A 145 -2.06 12.06 3.86
CA ILE A 145 -1.09 11.06 4.32
C ILE A 145 0.22 11.73 4.72
N LYS A 146 0.78 12.58 3.87
CA LYS A 146 2.05 13.26 4.18
C LYS A 146 1.94 14.23 5.35
N ALA A 147 0.93 15.10 5.33
CA ALA A 147 0.82 16.24 6.24
C ALA A 147 0.29 15.87 7.63
N GLN A 148 -0.75 15.03 7.68
CA GLN A 148 -1.47 14.71 8.92
C GLN A 148 -1.01 13.39 9.53
N ILE A 149 -0.74 12.38 8.70
CA ILE A 149 -0.50 11.01 9.17
C ILE A 149 1.00 10.74 9.35
N ILE A 150 1.76 10.70 8.26
CA ILE A 150 3.21 10.39 8.27
C ILE A 150 3.99 11.36 9.14
N SER A 151 3.64 12.66 9.13
CA SER A 151 4.28 13.67 9.98
C SER A 151 4.23 13.32 11.49
N ARG A 152 3.15 12.67 11.92
CA ARG A 152 2.94 12.23 13.30
C ARG A 152 3.52 10.84 13.56
N PHE A 153 3.34 9.91 12.63
CA PHE A 153 3.89 8.55 12.74
C PHE A 153 5.41 8.55 12.83
N LYS A 154 6.09 9.47 12.12
CA LYS A 154 7.54 9.69 12.25
C LYS A 154 7.98 10.12 13.65
N LYS A 155 7.08 10.65 14.47
CA LYS A 155 7.30 11.04 15.87
C LYS A 155 6.83 9.97 16.87
N GLY A 156 6.36 8.82 16.38
CA GLY A 156 5.75 7.77 17.20
C GLY A 156 4.32 8.06 17.65
N ASP A 157 3.71 9.15 17.18
CA ASP A 157 2.33 9.53 17.49
C ASP A 157 1.34 8.81 16.55
N PHE A 158 1.17 7.50 16.76
CA PHE A 158 0.26 6.67 15.97
C PHE A 158 -1.21 6.99 16.22
N GLU A 159 -1.59 7.19 17.48
CA GLU A 159 -2.96 7.58 17.84
C GLU A 159 -3.33 8.94 17.23
N GLY A 160 -2.49 9.96 17.46
CA GLY A 160 -2.75 11.29 16.94
C GLY A 160 -2.67 11.35 15.41
N GLY A 161 -1.80 10.56 14.78
CA GLY A 161 -1.73 10.42 13.33
C GLY A 161 -2.99 9.79 12.73
N THR A 162 -3.50 8.73 13.35
CA THR A 162 -4.72 8.04 12.91
C THR A 162 -5.92 8.96 13.08
N LEU A 163 -6.08 9.55 14.28
CA LEU A 163 -7.17 10.46 14.58
C LEU A 163 -7.17 11.71 13.66
N ALA A 164 -6.01 12.33 13.44
CA ALA A 164 -5.88 13.49 12.56
C ALA A 164 -6.15 13.13 11.09
N GLY A 165 -5.68 11.96 10.65
CA GLY A 165 -5.96 11.41 9.33
C GLY A 165 -7.45 11.19 9.10
N THR A 166 -8.11 10.45 10.00
CA THR A 166 -9.56 10.23 9.96
C THR A 166 -10.32 11.56 9.92
N LYS A 167 -9.98 12.50 10.81
CA LYS A 167 -10.64 13.81 10.85
C LYS A 167 -10.50 14.56 9.53
N ALA A 168 -9.31 14.57 8.92
CA ALA A 168 -9.08 15.25 7.66
C ALA A 168 -9.88 14.62 6.50
N LEU A 169 -9.95 13.29 6.46
CA LEU A 169 -10.76 12.56 5.47
C LEU A 169 -12.25 12.89 5.65
N VAL A 170 -12.76 12.81 6.88
CA VAL A 170 -14.15 13.15 7.22
C VAL A 170 -14.49 14.58 6.78
N VAL A 171 -13.67 15.56 7.13
CA VAL A 171 -13.91 16.97 6.75
C VAL A 171 -14.06 17.12 5.24
N ILE A 172 -13.20 16.49 4.44
CA ILE A 172 -13.27 16.60 2.97
C ILE A 172 -14.53 15.92 2.44
N LEU A 173 -14.81 14.70 2.91
CA LEU A 173 -15.98 13.90 2.50
C LEU A 173 -17.30 14.57 2.91
N GLU A 174 -17.31 15.32 4.01
CA GLU A 174 -18.47 16.11 4.42
C GLU A 174 -18.66 17.40 3.59
N SER A 175 -17.56 18.01 3.13
CA SER A 175 -17.55 19.38 2.62
C SER A 175 -18.09 19.55 1.19
N GLU A 176 -18.18 18.50 0.38
CA GLU A 176 -18.61 18.62 -1.03
C GLU A 176 -20.03 18.08 -1.32
N GLY A 177 -20.80 17.69 -0.28
CA GLY A 177 -22.25 17.46 -0.37
C GLY A 177 -23.07 18.75 -0.57
N THR A 178 -22.43 19.92 -0.58
CA THR A 178 -23.03 21.22 -0.83
C THR A 178 -22.09 22.06 -1.68
N SER A 179 -22.26 22.01 -3.01
CA SER A 179 -21.64 22.99 -3.91
C SER A 179 -22.26 24.37 -3.68
N SER A 180 -21.48 25.33 -3.20
CA SER A 180 -21.65 26.77 -3.49
C SER A 180 -20.38 27.56 -3.12
N VAL A 181 -19.62 27.90 -4.17
CA VAL A 181 -19.02 29.21 -4.49
C VAL A 181 -18.60 30.15 -3.34
N ASN A 182 -17.33 30.59 -3.47
CA ASN A 182 -16.72 31.89 -3.13
C ASN A 182 -15.85 32.06 -1.86
N LYS A 183 -14.55 32.27 -2.15
CA LYS A 183 -13.79 33.51 -1.92
C LYS A 183 -12.70 33.46 -0.83
N VAL A 184 -11.47 33.39 -1.35
CA VAL A 184 -10.27 34.17 -0.98
C VAL A 184 -10.22 34.68 0.47
N ILE A 185 -9.33 34.08 1.26
CA ILE A 185 -8.80 34.63 2.51
C ILE A 185 -7.36 35.08 2.26
N THR A 186 -7.09 36.37 2.47
CA THR A 186 -5.81 36.83 3.01
C THR A 186 -6.06 38.00 3.95
N PRO A 187 -5.75 37.86 5.25
CA PRO A 187 -5.30 38.99 6.04
C PRO A 187 -3.85 38.80 6.49
N THR A 188 -3.14 39.92 6.34
CA THR A 188 -1.85 40.34 6.85
C THR A 188 -1.54 39.91 8.29
N GLN A 189 -0.31 39.42 8.49
CA GLN A 189 0.56 39.68 9.65
C GLN A 189 1.95 39.94 9.04
N GLU A 190 2.73 40.94 9.46
CA GLU A 190 3.49 40.91 10.71
C GLU A 190 3.78 42.32 11.23
N THR A 191 3.79 42.47 12.56
CA THR A 191 4.64 43.45 13.22
C THR A 191 5.13 42.87 14.55
N SER A 192 6.43 43.04 14.75
CA SER A 192 7.27 42.57 15.84
C SER A 192 6.86 43.05 17.23
N SER A 193 7.24 42.32 18.30
CA SER A 193 8.20 42.81 19.31
C SER A 193 8.31 41.90 20.56
N ASN A 194 9.52 41.93 21.11
CA ASN A 194 10.07 41.26 22.29
C ASN A 194 9.35 41.55 23.63
N ALA A 195 9.48 40.63 24.60
CA ALA A 195 10.06 40.91 25.93
C ALA A 195 10.06 39.68 26.89
N GLN A 196 11.26 39.17 27.18
CA GLN A 196 11.90 39.10 28.52
C GLN A 196 11.29 38.32 29.71
N ALA A 197 11.92 37.17 29.98
CA ALA A 197 12.59 36.70 31.22
C ALA A 197 11.84 36.30 32.53
N THR A 198 12.57 35.42 33.26
CA THR A 198 12.46 34.90 34.65
C THR A 198 11.68 33.57 34.76
N SER A 199 12.10 32.54 35.50
CA SER A 199 13.18 32.32 36.48
C SER A 199 13.45 30.80 36.65
N ASN A 200 14.59 30.47 37.27
CA ASN A 200 15.14 29.12 37.52
C ASN A 200 14.20 28.15 38.26
N SER A 201 14.21 26.85 37.88
CA SER A 201 14.34 25.73 38.83
C SER A 201 14.50 24.35 38.15
N LEU A 202 15.49 23.59 38.62
CA LEU A 202 15.66 22.11 38.53
C LEU A 202 16.21 21.47 37.25
N VAL A 203 17.54 21.43 37.21
CA VAL A 203 18.37 20.36 36.63
C VAL A 203 17.95 19.00 37.21
N SER A 204 17.73 17.97 36.37
CA SER A 204 18.34 16.63 36.59
C SER A 204 18.08 15.48 35.61
N TRP A 205 17.43 15.54 34.43
CA TRP A 205 17.32 14.29 33.60
C TRP A 205 17.52 14.47 32.09
N ALA A 206 18.50 15.28 31.66
CA ALA A 206 18.64 15.64 30.23
C ALA A 206 19.97 15.28 29.55
N VAL A 207 20.74 14.30 30.04
CA VAL A 207 22.01 13.89 29.40
C VAL A 207 21.98 12.49 28.77
N LEU A 208 20.99 11.64 29.04
CA LEU A 208 20.95 10.27 28.45
C LEU A 208 19.98 10.05 27.29
N VAL A 209 19.18 11.06 26.89
CA VAL A 209 18.17 10.87 25.82
C VAL A 209 18.61 11.50 24.48
N ILE A 210 19.41 12.57 24.49
CA ILE A 210 19.80 13.30 23.26
C ILE A 210 20.92 12.58 22.47
N GLY A 211 21.80 11.85 23.17
CA GLY A 211 22.89 11.09 22.53
C GLY A 211 22.41 9.83 21.79
N GLY A 212 21.46 9.10 22.36
CA GLY A 212 20.95 7.85 21.78
C GLY A 212 20.07 8.08 20.55
N ILE A 213 19.19 9.10 20.59
CA ILE A 213 18.26 9.39 19.50
C ILE A 213 19.01 9.92 18.27
N SER A 214 20.07 10.72 18.45
CA SER A 214 20.89 11.21 17.35
C SER A 214 21.67 10.07 16.65
N ILE A 215 22.17 9.10 17.40
CA ILE A 215 22.88 7.93 16.84
C ILE A 215 21.91 6.98 16.11
N VAL A 216 20.66 6.84 16.60
CA VAL A 216 19.64 5.98 15.95
C VAL A 216 19.04 6.66 14.70
N LEU A 217 18.81 7.97 14.71
CA LEU A 217 18.35 8.70 13.53
C LEU A 217 19.44 8.78 12.45
N ILE A 218 20.69 9.04 12.83
CA ILE A 218 21.83 9.04 11.90
C ILE A 218 22.12 7.61 11.45
N GLY A 219 22.09 6.62 12.34
CA GLY A 219 22.27 5.21 12.01
C GLY A 219 21.18 4.66 11.10
N GLY A 220 19.92 5.04 11.31
CA GLY A 220 18.77 4.64 10.51
C GLY A 220 18.75 5.28 9.12
N THR A 221 19.09 6.57 9.02
CA THR A 221 19.27 7.24 7.71
C THR A 221 20.46 6.67 6.94
N VAL A 222 21.58 6.39 7.61
CA VAL A 222 22.74 5.71 7.02
C VAL A 222 22.38 4.28 6.59
N TYR A 223 21.57 3.55 7.36
CA TYR A 223 21.14 2.19 7.01
C TYR A 223 20.22 2.15 5.79
N LEU A 224 19.25 3.07 5.69
CA LEU A 224 18.35 3.16 4.53
C LEU A 224 19.05 3.69 3.26
N ALA A 225 20.09 4.52 3.42
CA ALA A 225 20.93 4.98 2.32
C ALA A 225 21.99 3.93 1.89
N ARG A 226 22.16 2.82 2.62
CA ARG A 226 23.10 1.78 2.22
C ARG A 226 22.57 1.07 0.97
N PRO A 227 23.34 1.08 -0.13
CA PRO A 227 22.94 0.37 -1.32
C PRO A 227 22.80 -1.13 -1.03
N ARG A 228 21.73 -1.73 -1.57
CA ARG A 228 21.49 -3.16 -1.43
C ARG A 228 22.50 -3.90 -2.30
N LYS A 229 23.20 -4.88 -1.71
CA LYS A 229 24.15 -5.72 -2.44
C LYS A 229 23.41 -6.87 -3.09
N ILE A 230 23.56 -7.03 -4.40
CA ILE A 230 23.00 -8.16 -5.15
C ILE A 230 24.17 -8.87 -5.81
N SER A 231 24.30 -10.18 -5.53
CA SER A 231 25.24 -11.04 -6.23
C SER A 231 24.60 -11.56 -7.51
N ILE A 232 25.24 -11.32 -8.63
CA ILE A 232 24.71 -11.57 -9.96
C ILE A 232 25.74 -12.34 -10.79
N LYS A 233 25.27 -13.36 -11.51
CA LYS A 233 26.11 -14.11 -12.46
C LYS A 233 26.42 -13.26 -13.69
N PRO A 234 27.65 -13.28 -14.23
CA PRO A 234 28.02 -12.52 -15.42
C PRO A 234 27.10 -12.81 -16.61
N GLU A 235 26.57 -14.03 -16.70
CA GLU A 235 25.54 -14.43 -17.63
C GLU A 235 24.14 -14.36 -16.99
N GLY A 236 23.23 -13.61 -17.61
CA GLY A 236 21.81 -13.66 -17.26
C GLY A 236 21.08 -12.33 -17.41
N HIS A 237 19.81 -12.39 -17.01
CA HIS A 237 18.89 -11.25 -16.98
C HIS A 237 18.26 -11.19 -15.59
N THR A 238 18.26 -10.00 -14.98
CA THR A 238 17.57 -9.76 -13.70
C THR A 238 16.60 -8.61 -13.84
N ARG A 239 15.38 -8.76 -13.33
CA ARG A 239 14.40 -7.69 -13.20
C ARG A 239 14.41 -7.16 -11.77
N ILE A 240 14.53 -5.85 -11.62
CA ILE A 240 14.54 -5.18 -10.32
C ILE A 240 13.57 -3.99 -10.32
N SER A 241 13.03 -3.68 -9.14
CA SER A 241 12.34 -2.42 -8.91
C SER A 241 13.35 -1.27 -8.79
N GLN A 242 12.87 -0.04 -8.95
CA GLN A 242 13.70 1.16 -8.75
C GLN A 242 14.41 1.16 -7.38
N GLY A 243 15.67 1.58 -7.34
CA GLY A 243 16.47 1.62 -6.11
C GLY A 243 17.97 1.80 -6.36
N ASN A 244 18.74 1.99 -5.29
CA ASN A 244 20.21 2.07 -5.33
C ASN A 244 20.82 0.69 -5.00
N TYR A 245 21.51 0.09 -5.98
CA TYR A 245 22.04 -1.26 -5.89
C TYR A 245 23.55 -1.29 -6.13
N ILE A 246 24.25 -2.11 -5.36
CA ILE A 246 25.62 -2.52 -5.64
C ILE A 246 25.57 -3.91 -6.25
N PHE A 247 26.02 -4.04 -7.49
CA PHE A 247 26.10 -5.31 -8.20
C PHE A 247 27.46 -5.95 -7.98
N LEU A 248 27.47 -7.14 -7.38
CA LEU A 248 28.66 -7.95 -7.17
C LEU A 248 28.60 -9.17 -8.08
N CYS A 249 29.73 -9.58 -8.62
CA CYS A 249 29.82 -10.84 -9.35
C CYS A 249 29.57 -12.01 -8.39
N ALA A 250 28.66 -12.92 -8.75
CA ALA A 250 28.35 -14.09 -7.94
C ALA A 250 29.59 -14.99 -7.73
N ASP A 251 30.49 -15.06 -8.71
CA ASP A 251 31.63 -15.98 -8.69
C ASP A 251 32.82 -15.45 -7.88
N CYS A 252 33.21 -14.19 -8.08
CA CYS A 252 34.39 -13.60 -7.44
C CYS A 252 34.07 -12.50 -6.42
N GLN A 253 32.80 -12.15 -6.22
CA GLN A 253 32.33 -11.12 -5.29
C GLN A 253 32.91 -9.71 -5.55
N GLN A 254 33.52 -9.47 -6.72
CA GLN A 254 33.98 -8.14 -7.12
C GLN A 254 32.82 -7.27 -7.64
N LEU A 255 32.98 -5.96 -7.48
CA LEU A 255 32.04 -4.97 -8.03
C LEU A 255 31.98 -5.09 -9.55
N MET A 256 30.77 -5.12 -10.09
CA MET A 256 30.55 -5.12 -11.53
C MET A 256 30.66 -3.69 -12.09
N GLU A 257 31.16 -3.58 -13.31
CA GLU A 257 31.31 -2.33 -14.05
C GLU A 257 30.16 -2.16 -15.04
N LYS A 258 29.59 -0.96 -15.13
CA LYS A 258 28.52 -0.66 -16.08
C LYS A 258 29.06 -0.71 -17.52
N VAL A 259 28.31 -1.34 -18.40
CA VAL A 259 28.62 -1.49 -19.83
C VAL A 259 28.05 -0.28 -20.59
N ASP A 260 28.75 0.14 -21.63
CA ASP A 260 28.27 1.20 -22.51
C ASP A 260 26.96 0.83 -23.22
N GLU A 261 26.08 1.81 -23.39
CA GLU A 261 24.74 1.61 -23.94
C GLU A 261 24.77 1.10 -25.39
N THR A 262 25.76 1.49 -26.19
CA THR A 262 25.91 1.02 -27.58
C THR A 262 26.26 -0.46 -27.66
N THR A 263 27.07 -0.93 -26.71
CA THR A 263 27.46 -2.34 -26.61
C THR A 263 26.28 -3.17 -26.11
N LEU A 264 25.52 -2.65 -25.14
CA LEU A 264 24.32 -3.33 -24.64
C LEU A 264 23.24 -3.48 -25.72
N ALA A 265 23.01 -2.45 -26.53
CA ALA A 265 21.95 -2.43 -27.54
C ALA A 265 22.07 -3.54 -28.60
N SER A 266 23.28 -4.03 -28.90
CA SER A 266 23.47 -5.14 -29.83
C SER A 266 23.04 -6.49 -29.25
N HIS A 267 23.01 -6.61 -27.92
CA HIS A 267 22.67 -7.82 -27.19
C HIS A 267 21.20 -7.89 -26.73
N LEU A 268 20.46 -6.78 -26.78
CA LEU A 268 19.03 -6.77 -26.47
C LEU A 268 18.21 -7.40 -27.60
N SER A 269 17.24 -8.23 -27.21
CA SER A 269 16.22 -8.77 -28.10
C SER A 269 15.32 -7.66 -28.67
N ASN A 270 14.60 -7.97 -29.76
CA ASN A 270 13.69 -7.00 -30.37
C ASN A 270 12.60 -6.54 -29.38
N SER A 271 12.08 -7.44 -28.54
CA SER A 271 11.10 -7.09 -27.52
C SER A 271 11.64 -6.16 -26.45
N GLU A 272 12.86 -6.39 -25.96
CA GLU A 272 13.50 -5.53 -24.97
C GLU A 272 13.80 -4.14 -25.55
N LYS A 273 14.25 -4.07 -26.80
CA LYS A 273 14.41 -2.81 -27.54
C LYS A 273 13.10 -2.04 -27.63
N THR A 274 11.99 -2.72 -27.94
CA THR A 274 10.67 -2.08 -27.94
C THR A 274 10.30 -1.58 -26.55
N GLY A 275 10.49 -2.38 -25.49
CA GLY A 275 10.24 -1.95 -24.11
C GLY A 275 11.05 -0.71 -23.71
N GLN A 276 12.33 -0.67 -24.11
CA GLN A 276 13.21 0.49 -23.89
C GLN A 276 12.74 1.72 -24.65
N ASN A 277 12.38 1.58 -25.93
CA ASN A 277 11.89 2.68 -26.76
C ASN A 277 10.54 3.23 -26.27
N LEU A 278 9.68 2.40 -25.68
CA LEU A 278 8.42 2.82 -25.08
C LEU A 278 8.62 3.50 -23.71
N GLY A 279 9.82 3.41 -23.13
CA GLY A 279 10.11 3.89 -21.77
C GLY A 279 9.42 3.07 -20.68
N SER A 280 8.95 1.85 -21.00
CA SER A 280 8.30 0.96 -20.04
C SER A 280 9.31 0.20 -19.19
N VAL A 281 10.49 -0.10 -19.75
CA VAL A 281 11.60 -0.77 -19.05
C VAL A 281 12.92 -0.11 -19.45
N ARG A 282 13.80 0.12 -18.48
CA ARG A 282 15.18 0.56 -18.73
C ARG A 282 16.13 -0.61 -18.57
N PHE A 283 16.92 -0.91 -19.59
CA PHE A 283 17.93 -1.97 -19.54
C PHE A 283 19.33 -1.37 -19.29
N GLU A 284 20.09 -2.01 -18.41
CA GLU A 284 21.49 -1.65 -18.11
C GLU A 284 22.36 -2.91 -18.11
N GLY A 285 23.56 -2.83 -18.68
CA GLY A 285 24.51 -3.94 -18.74
C GLY A 285 25.59 -3.82 -17.66
N TRP A 286 26.03 -4.95 -17.11
CA TRP A 286 27.07 -5.03 -16.09
C TRP A 286 28.07 -6.13 -16.42
N LYS A 287 29.38 -5.84 -16.39
CA LYS A 287 30.46 -6.81 -16.58
C LYS A 287 31.30 -6.99 -15.32
N CYS A 288 31.84 -8.18 -15.12
CA CYS A 288 32.85 -8.40 -14.10
C CYS A 288 34.26 -8.16 -14.69
N PRO A 289 35.12 -7.33 -14.07
CA PRO A 289 36.47 -7.11 -14.58
C PRO A 289 37.36 -8.36 -14.54
N ASN A 290 37.16 -9.25 -13.56
CA ASN A 290 38.02 -10.42 -13.34
C ASN A 290 37.46 -11.74 -13.92
N CYS A 291 36.14 -11.96 -13.84
CA CYS A 291 35.51 -13.20 -14.33
C CYS A 291 35.13 -13.18 -15.82
N SER A 292 35.11 -12.01 -16.47
CA SER A 292 34.69 -11.88 -17.88
C SER A 292 35.56 -12.65 -18.86
N GLN A 293 36.83 -12.92 -18.54
CA GLN A 293 37.75 -13.59 -19.46
C GLN A 293 37.57 -15.11 -19.55
N LYS A 294 36.83 -15.75 -18.62
CA LYS A 294 36.73 -17.23 -18.55
C LYS A 294 35.52 -17.84 -19.25
N LEU A 295 34.55 -17.06 -19.73
CA LEU A 295 33.24 -17.55 -20.17
C LEU A 295 32.84 -16.96 -21.54
N THR A 296 32.62 -17.82 -22.53
CA THR A 296 32.21 -17.46 -23.90
C THR A 296 30.76 -16.95 -23.96
N ASN A 297 30.56 -15.67 -24.26
CA ASN A 297 30.13 -15.10 -25.57
C ASN A 297 29.40 -13.74 -25.47
N SER A 298 29.20 -13.21 -24.27
CA SER A 298 28.91 -11.78 -24.06
C SER A 298 29.60 -11.24 -22.81
N GLY A 299 29.66 -12.00 -21.71
CA GLY A 299 30.35 -11.58 -20.48
C GLY A 299 29.65 -10.42 -19.74
N TYR A 300 28.39 -10.16 -20.10
CA TYR A 300 27.55 -9.08 -19.59
C TYR A 300 26.26 -9.61 -18.98
N HIS A 301 25.90 -9.06 -17.83
CA HIS A 301 24.61 -9.27 -17.19
C HIS A 301 23.67 -8.12 -17.49
N ILE A 302 22.44 -8.41 -17.89
CA ILE A 302 21.44 -7.40 -18.24
C ILE A 302 20.47 -7.21 -17.09
N VAL A 303 20.37 -5.98 -16.60
CA VAL A 303 19.44 -5.58 -15.53
C VAL A 303 18.31 -4.77 -16.15
N ALA A 304 17.08 -5.25 -15.98
CA ALA A 304 15.86 -4.60 -16.41
C ALA A 304 15.21 -3.88 -15.21
N GLN A 305 15.01 -2.57 -15.34
CA GLN A 305 14.35 -1.72 -14.36
C GLN A 305 12.97 -1.32 -14.88
N GLU A 306 11.93 -1.80 -14.21
CA GLU A 306 10.55 -1.58 -14.64
C GLU A 306 10.05 -0.19 -14.24
N SER A 307 9.41 0.51 -15.19
CA SER A 307 8.65 1.71 -14.90
C SER A 307 7.34 1.28 -14.26
N HIS A 308 7.07 1.68 -13.01
CA HIS A 308 5.83 1.39 -12.28
C HIS A 308 4.58 2.07 -12.88
N SER A 309 4.62 2.43 -14.16
CA SER A 309 3.56 3.09 -14.90
C SER A 309 2.49 2.08 -15.33
N SER A 310 1.23 2.39 -15.08
CA SER A 310 0.08 1.59 -15.53
C SER A 310 -0.18 1.66 -17.04
N ARG A 311 0.60 2.46 -17.78
CA ARG A 311 0.43 2.70 -19.23
C ARG A 311 0.72 1.46 -20.08
N PHE A 312 1.61 0.59 -19.63
CA PHE A 312 2.01 -0.61 -20.38
C PHE A 312 1.87 -1.86 -19.51
N ARG A 313 1.41 -2.95 -20.11
CA ARG A 313 1.21 -4.24 -19.43
C ARG A 313 2.11 -5.31 -20.02
N LYS A 314 2.38 -6.35 -19.24
CA LYS A 314 3.21 -7.48 -19.65
C LYS A 314 2.47 -8.29 -20.72
N CYS A 315 3.12 -8.52 -21.86
CA CYS A 315 2.58 -9.34 -22.93
C CYS A 315 2.67 -10.83 -22.58
N PRO A 316 1.62 -11.64 -22.78
CA PRO A 316 1.70 -13.08 -22.57
C PRO A 316 2.57 -13.80 -23.63
N HIS A 317 2.73 -13.23 -24.83
CA HIS A 317 3.57 -13.83 -25.89
C HIS A 317 5.04 -13.44 -25.78
N CYS A 318 5.37 -12.14 -25.80
CA CYS A 318 6.76 -11.68 -25.78
C CYS A 318 7.31 -11.43 -24.37
N GLN A 319 6.48 -11.58 -23.32
CA GLN A 319 6.84 -11.40 -21.90
C GLN A 319 7.37 -10.02 -21.51
N GLU A 320 7.27 -9.03 -22.39
CA GLU A 320 7.75 -7.66 -22.15
C GLU A 320 6.59 -6.69 -21.84
N LEU A 321 6.88 -5.57 -21.16
CA LEU A 321 5.94 -4.48 -20.86
C LEU A 321 5.63 -3.63 -22.11
N THR A 322 4.96 -4.23 -23.09
CA THR A 322 4.69 -3.64 -24.42
C THR A 322 3.22 -3.62 -24.80
N VAL A 323 2.33 -4.16 -23.96
CA VAL A 323 0.88 -4.17 -24.22
C VAL A 323 0.27 -2.83 -23.87
N ARG A 324 -0.44 -2.24 -24.83
CA ARG A 324 -1.25 -1.04 -24.66
C ARG A 324 -2.72 -1.44 -24.62
N ARG A 325 -3.43 -0.96 -23.60
CA ARG A 325 -4.88 -1.12 -23.47
C ARG A 325 -5.58 0.10 -24.05
N THR A 326 -6.54 -0.11 -24.93
CA THR A 326 -7.49 0.89 -25.40
C THR A 326 -8.90 0.48 -25.05
N GLU A 327 -9.75 1.48 -24.89
CA GLU A 327 -11.08 1.33 -24.32
C GLU A 327 -12.05 2.12 -25.18
N LYS A 328 -13.03 1.43 -25.78
CA LYS A 328 -14.03 2.03 -26.67
C LYS A 328 -15.43 1.66 -26.21
N THR A 329 -16.23 2.67 -25.88
CA THR A 329 -17.65 2.46 -25.57
C THR A 329 -18.40 2.05 -26.85
N ILE A 330 -18.97 0.85 -26.86
CA ILE A 330 -19.85 0.38 -27.96
C ILE A 330 -21.25 0.94 -27.72
N THR A 331 -21.81 0.68 -26.53
CA THR A 331 -23.10 1.20 -26.12
C THR A 331 -22.94 1.96 -24.80
N PRO A 332 -23.34 3.25 -24.75
CA PRO A 332 -23.26 4.00 -23.51
C PRO A 332 -24.28 3.45 -22.49
N ALA A 333 -23.91 3.49 -21.22
CA ALA A 333 -24.85 3.19 -20.15
C ALA A 333 -25.89 4.31 -20.02
N THR A 334 -27.12 3.94 -19.72
CA THR A 334 -28.22 4.87 -19.39
C THR A 334 -28.69 4.59 -17.96
N GLU A 335 -29.61 5.38 -17.44
CA GLU A 335 -30.23 5.11 -16.13
C GLU A 335 -31.03 3.80 -16.10
N TYR A 336 -31.49 3.35 -17.28
CA TYR A 336 -32.39 2.20 -17.43
C TYR A 336 -31.68 0.95 -17.94
N THR A 337 -30.60 1.11 -18.72
CA THR A 337 -29.89 0.03 -19.40
C THR A 337 -28.40 0.08 -19.11
N SER A 338 -27.78 -1.07 -18.85
CA SER A 338 -26.33 -1.19 -18.84
C SER A 338 -25.73 -0.85 -20.21
N GLY A 339 -24.54 -0.29 -20.21
CA GLY A 339 -23.74 -0.10 -21.41
C GLY A 339 -22.81 -1.27 -21.68
N CYS A 340 -22.09 -1.22 -22.79
CA CYS A 340 -21.03 -2.16 -23.15
C CYS A 340 -19.81 -1.40 -23.66
N GLN A 341 -18.64 -1.80 -23.18
CA GLN A 341 -17.34 -1.28 -23.55
C GLN A 341 -16.49 -2.40 -24.17
N LEU A 342 -15.83 -2.11 -25.28
CA LEU A 342 -14.79 -2.96 -25.83
C LEU A 342 -13.44 -2.57 -25.23
N ILE A 343 -12.79 -3.51 -24.58
CA ILE A 343 -11.41 -3.39 -24.11
C ILE A 343 -10.53 -4.13 -25.12
N THR A 344 -9.58 -3.43 -25.71
CA THR A 344 -8.64 -3.98 -26.67
C THR A 344 -7.23 -3.90 -26.08
N ASP A 345 -6.58 -5.06 -25.93
CA ASP A 345 -5.18 -5.19 -25.54
C ASP A 345 -4.34 -5.54 -26.76
N GLU A 346 -3.46 -4.63 -27.18
CA GLU A 346 -2.59 -4.80 -28.35
C GLU A 346 -1.13 -4.70 -27.92
N CYS A 347 -0.31 -5.66 -28.33
CA CYS A 347 1.13 -5.61 -28.09
C CYS A 347 1.84 -4.81 -29.19
N LEU A 348 2.64 -3.81 -28.79
CA LEU A 348 3.42 -2.99 -29.73
C LEU A 348 4.69 -3.67 -30.26
N CYS A 349 4.94 -4.92 -29.85
CA CYS A 349 6.14 -5.69 -30.23
C CYS A 349 5.81 -6.95 -31.06
N CYS A 350 4.71 -7.64 -30.75
CA CYS A 350 4.33 -8.89 -31.39
C CYS A 350 2.87 -8.86 -31.82
N SER A 351 2.41 -9.87 -32.55
CA SER A 351 1.03 -9.97 -33.05
C SER A 351 -0.02 -10.30 -31.98
N TYR A 352 0.26 -10.06 -30.69
CA TYR A 352 -0.72 -10.30 -29.63
C TYR A 352 -1.81 -9.23 -29.69
N HIS A 353 -3.04 -9.71 -29.84
CA HIS A 353 -4.26 -8.91 -29.87
C HIS A 353 -5.33 -9.66 -29.08
N HIS A 354 -5.96 -8.98 -28.14
CA HIS A 354 -7.04 -9.55 -27.34
C HIS A 354 -8.14 -8.52 -27.15
N GLU A 355 -9.36 -8.91 -27.52
CA GLU A 355 -10.55 -8.09 -27.35
C GLU A 355 -11.48 -8.75 -26.35
N GLN A 356 -12.05 -7.94 -25.47
CA GLN A 356 -13.06 -8.39 -24.52
C GLN A 356 -14.11 -7.31 -24.35
N GLU A 357 -15.37 -7.74 -24.30
CA GLU A 357 -16.48 -6.88 -23.94
C GLU A 357 -16.62 -6.84 -22.43
N LYS A 358 -16.73 -5.63 -21.88
CA LYS A 358 -16.99 -5.37 -20.47
C LYS A 358 -18.30 -4.62 -20.35
N VAL A 359 -19.21 -5.14 -19.53
CA VAL A 359 -20.48 -4.49 -19.23
C VAL A 359 -20.20 -3.24 -18.40
N ILE A 360 -20.72 -2.09 -18.84
CA ILE A 360 -20.73 -0.84 -18.09
C ILE A 360 -22.01 -0.84 -17.25
N PRO A 361 -21.93 -0.67 -15.92
CA PRO A 361 -23.11 -0.54 -15.08
C PRO A 361 -24.03 0.60 -15.54
N ARG A 362 -25.34 0.46 -15.32
CA ARG A 362 -26.32 1.54 -15.57
C ARG A 362 -25.98 2.79 -14.74
N LEU A 363 -26.29 3.96 -15.28
CA LEU A 363 -26.11 5.24 -14.58
C LEU A 363 -27.11 5.34 -13.40
N PRO A 364 -26.77 6.07 -12.33
CA PRO A 364 -27.72 6.36 -11.27
C PRO A 364 -28.86 7.27 -11.79
N PRO A 365 -30.11 7.09 -11.31
CA PRO A 365 -31.22 7.94 -11.71
C PRO A 365 -30.98 9.40 -11.35
N SER A 366 -31.36 10.32 -12.24
CA SER A 366 -31.26 11.76 -12.03
C SER A 366 -32.31 12.23 -11.01
N PHE A 367 -31.88 12.50 -9.77
CA PHE A 367 -32.76 13.10 -8.76
C PHE A 367 -32.96 14.59 -9.06
N SER A 368 -34.17 14.95 -9.51
CA SER A 368 -34.67 16.33 -9.42
C SER A 368 -35.14 16.59 -7.99
N SER A 369 -34.49 17.52 -7.31
CA SER A 369 -34.85 17.94 -5.96
C SER A 369 -36.19 18.69 -5.96
N SER A 370 -37.27 18.03 -5.54
CA SER A 370 -38.45 18.70 -5.00
C SER A 370 -38.58 18.32 -3.53
N TRP A 371 -38.45 19.32 -2.66
CA TRP A 371 -38.71 19.21 -1.24
C TRP A 371 -40.17 18.81 -1.00
N GLY A 372 -40.36 17.76 -0.23
CA GLY A 372 -41.64 17.32 0.30
C GLY A 372 -41.38 16.53 1.57
N SER A 373 -41.40 17.22 2.70
CA SER A 373 -41.43 16.64 4.03
C SER A 373 -42.77 15.94 4.23
N ASP A 374 -42.74 14.65 4.59
CA ASP A 374 -43.72 14.08 5.51
C ASP A 374 -43.12 12.84 6.19
N SER A 375 -43.25 12.85 7.51
CA SER A 375 -42.84 11.80 8.43
C SER A 375 -44.00 10.82 8.64
N SER A 376 -43.73 9.52 8.56
CA SER A 376 -44.24 8.56 9.54
C SER A 376 -43.55 7.20 9.39
N SER A 377 -43.14 6.74 10.57
CA SER A 377 -42.60 5.45 10.97
C SER A 377 -43.31 4.22 10.38
N SER A 378 -42.54 3.14 10.11
CA SER A 378 -42.60 1.86 10.85
C SER A 378 -41.74 0.77 10.19
N GLY A 379 -40.81 0.20 10.97
CA GLY A 379 -40.54 -1.24 10.99
C GLY A 379 -39.71 -1.87 9.88
N GLY A 380 -38.60 -2.51 10.27
CA GLY A 380 -37.98 -3.58 9.49
C GLY A 380 -36.46 -3.61 9.62
N GLY A 381 -35.95 -4.28 10.66
CA GLY A 381 -34.54 -4.56 10.80
C GLY A 381 -33.99 -5.48 9.70
N GLY A 382 -32.68 -5.40 9.46
CA GLY A 382 -31.94 -6.41 8.70
C GLY A 382 -30.75 -5.87 7.93
N GLY A 383 -29.54 -6.14 8.43
CA GLY A 383 -28.33 -6.26 7.61
C GLY A 383 -27.31 -5.12 7.70
N SER A 384 -26.66 -4.94 8.85
CA SER A 384 -25.46 -4.10 8.97
C SER A 384 -24.22 -4.85 8.45
N SER A 385 -24.15 -5.02 7.13
CA SER A 385 -22.93 -5.35 6.42
C SER A 385 -22.48 -4.09 5.68
N PHE A 386 -21.17 -3.89 5.52
CA PHE A 386 -20.66 -2.90 4.58
C PHE A 386 -21.36 -3.11 3.24
N GLY A 387 -21.80 -2.00 2.65
CA GLY A 387 -22.93 -1.98 1.74
C GLY A 387 -22.67 -2.57 0.35
N GLY A 388 -21.51 -3.17 0.08
CA GLY A 388 -21.17 -3.83 -1.19
C GLY A 388 -20.42 -2.94 -2.19
N GLY A 389 -19.69 -1.93 -1.73
CA GLY A 389 -18.83 -1.09 -2.56
C GLY A 389 -17.61 -1.84 -3.09
N SER A 390 -17.07 -1.38 -4.22
CA SER A 390 -15.84 -1.93 -4.82
C SER A 390 -14.75 -0.87 -4.94
N SER A 391 -13.50 -1.25 -4.65
CA SER A 391 -12.34 -0.38 -4.86
C SER A 391 -11.94 -0.39 -6.33
N GLY A 392 -11.69 0.81 -6.88
CA GLY A 392 -11.07 0.99 -8.19
C GLY A 392 -9.55 0.91 -8.19
N GLY A 393 -8.94 0.74 -7.01
CA GLY A 393 -7.50 0.90 -6.77
C GLY A 393 -7.03 2.35 -6.63
N GLY A 394 -7.98 3.28 -6.50
CA GLY A 394 -7.76 4.70 -6.21
C GLY A 394 -7.35 4.95 -4.76
N GLY A 395 -6.88 6.16 -4.49
CA GLY A 395 -6.31 6.56 -3.22
C GLY A 395 -4.78 6.61 -3.25
N ALA A 396 -4.15 6.59 -2.08
CA ALA A 396 -2.70 6.75 -1.98
C ALA A 396 -2.14 6.05 -0.75
N GLY A 397 -0.84 5.80 -0.78
CA GLY A 397 -0.09 5.25 0.34
C GLY A 397 1.20 6.01 0.61
N GLY A 398 1.81 5.72 1.74
CA GLY A 398 3.13 6.25 2.05
C GLY A 398 3.77 5.60 3.27
N ASP A 399 5.11 5.63 3.25
CA ASP A 399 5.96 5.04 4.28
C ASP A 399 6.38 6.11 5.30
N TRP A 400 6.45 5.76 6.59
CA TRP A 400 6.96 6.66 7.64
C TRP A 400 8.27 6.18 8.23
#